data_AF-A0A2G5XAZ4-F1
#
_entry.id   AF-A0A2G5XAZ4-F1
#
_cell.length_a   1.000
_cell.length_b   1.000
_cell.length_c   1.000
_cell.angle_alpha   90.00
_cell.angle_beta   90.00
_cell.angle_gamma   90.00
#
_symmetry.space_group_name_H-M   'P 1'
#
loop_
_entity.id
_entity.type
_entity.pdbx_description
1 polymer ?
#
loop_
_entity_poly.entity_id
_entity_poly.type
_entity_poly.pdbx_seq_one_letter_code
_entity_poly.pdbx_strand_id
1 'polypeptide(L)'
;MEKLPVWLNEGTKPTSDYIDNGWRPEYKAPASYLNWMMNKSYRALEELQAHEGSFVSEEGRHGMRYWNGCVYAKIDDQWIRITKVPSITMFEGESMNNSVVLVWKNPVDDTFSRIIIRYKIGEYPTSVTDGYLAYEGDSETVIVKNLINDEEYYFRAFTVSVKNTMNDTLSGQTLTMLPARDSKFGVKIDTTNANPESALTYIDGAVESIPAQTVITLTGYDSGGKPTYSKSFSYGSWRKRFPFKDIKPCLFSNGKVVGYLDPYDFTKFDDGTTSTNNGDVMIEFPKIYWKIERVGTDVFVRYSKFQLDSSYKCLAHMRGTVEKDFIYISAYQGYTVAGKTKSMTGVSPTNGKFTNEFRTLAKANGAGYEMVTYHQLLMLQVLFLVMFKNRDSQTALGKGLYDENLPSIRVGRTGALDKKGMFWGDTMTTMDRVKFCGIEDLWGNLDCSLDGISVKRDGSIVVANTGFNDNYTGYDIYPSNFIANARNHGYVSDVTGTTEVGFVAGKLNGSQTTHYADVCSVSLENNVSNIGASFGGEDGSSMGMFRLTVDGGASLYKTSRISYY
;
A
#
# COMPACT_ATOMS: atom_id res chain seq x y z
N MET A 1 42.85 -34.24 47.24
CA MET A 1 42.35 -34.71 48.55
C MET A 1 43.30 -35.74 49.13
N GLU A 2 43.46 -35.80 50.46
CA GLU A 2 44.16 -36.91 51.11
C GLU A 2 43.34 -38.21 50.96
N LYS A 3 44.03 -39.32 50.72
CA LYS A 3 43.40 -40.64 50.54
C LYS A 3 42.74 -41.06 51.86
N LEU A 4 41.45 -41.39 51.83
CA LEU A 4 40.77 -41.90 53.02
C LEU A 4 41.46 -43.17 53.54
N PRO A 5 41.54 -43.35 54.87
CA PRO A 5 42.06 -44.58 55.47
C PRO A 5 41.15 -45.76 55.12
N VAL A 6 41.74 -46.92 54.82
CA VAL A 6 40.97 -48.12 54.42
C VAL A 6 40.21 -48.68 55.63
N TRP A 7 38.88 -48.72 55.54
CA TRP A 7 38.03 -49.29 56.59
C TRP A 7 37.74 -50.78 56.35
N LEU A 8 38.39 -51.66 57.10
CA LEU A 8 38.42 -53.12 56.83
C LEU A 8 37.27 -53.92 57.48
N ASN A 9 36.53 -53.35 58.43
CA ASN A 9 35.48 -54.07 59.16
C ASN A 9 34.18 -53.25 59.20
N GLU A 10 33.17 -53.72 58.47
CA GLU A 10 31.88 -53.04 58.35
C GLU A 10 31.04 -53.08 59.65
N GLY A 11 31.45 -53.87 60.64
CA GLY A 11 30.73 -54.01 61.89
C GLY A 11 29.37 -54.71 61.73
N THR A 12 28.54 -54.64 62.76
CA THR A 12 27.19 -55.20 62.77
C THR A 12 26.19 -54.06 62.93
N LYS A 13 25.19 -53.99 62.05
CA LYS A 13 24.13 -53.00 62.15
C LYS A 13 23.38 -53.16 63.48
N PRO A 14 23.18 -52.09 64.27
CA PRO A 14 22.31 -52.15 65.45
C PRO A 14 20.89 -52.53 65.07
N THR A 15 20.17 -53.20 65.99
CA THR A 15 18.73 -53.43 65.80
C THR A 15 17.99 -52.08 65.75
N SER A 16 16.81 -52.06 65.13
CA SER A 16 16.00 -50.85 64.96
C SER A 16 15.74 -50.13 66.29
N ASP A 17 15.51 -50.87 67.38
CA ASP A 17 15.32 -50.28 68.72
C ASP A 17 16.50 -49.40 69.17
N TYR A 18 17.75 -49.83 68.92
CA TYR A 18 18.94 -49.04 69.27
C TYR A 18 19.23 -47.90 68.29
N ILE A 19 18.77 -48.00 67.04
CA ILE A 19 18.90 -46.92 66.04
C ILE A 19 17.91 -45.80 66.36
N ASP A 20 16.68 -46.16 66.68
CA ASP A 20 15.56 -45.21 66.80
C ASP A 20 15.50 -44.61 68.21
N ASN A 21 15.79 -45.40 69.25
CA ASN A 21 15.64 -44.98 70.66
C ASN A 21 16.98 -44.75 71.40
N GLY A 22 18.12 -45.04 70.76
CA GLY A 22 19.45 -44.86 71.35
C GLY A 22 19.83 -45.90 72.41
N TRP A 23 21.02 -45.72 73.01
CA TRP A 23 21.55 -46.65 74.01
C TRP A 23 21.05 -46.30 75.41
N ARG A 24 20.57 -47.32 76.14
CA ARG A 24 20.24 -47.17 77.56
C ARG A 24 21.52 -47.03 78.41
N PRO A 25 21.54 -46.18 79.46
CA PRO A 25 22.74 -45.90 80.25
C PRO A 25 23.42 -47.14 80.85
N GLU A 26 22.64 -48.18 81.20
CA GLU A 26 23.14 -49.42 81.78
C GLU A 26 23.76 -50.42 80.79
N TYR A 27 23.68 -50.17 79.47
CA TYR A 27 24.23 -51.07 78.44
C TYR A 27 25.43 -50.46 77.72
N LYS A 28 26.53 -51.22 77.64
CA LYS A 28 27.69 -50.85 76.81
C LYS A 28 27.46 -51.34 75.38
N ALA A 29 27.52 -50.40 74.42
CA ALA A 29 27.41 -50.72 73.00
C ALA A 29 28.51 -51.72 72.58
N PRO A 30 28.18 -52.81 71.84
CA PRO A 30 29.17 -53.68 71.25
C PRO A 30 30.09 -52.91 70.30
N ALA A 31 31.38 -53.21 70.31
CA ALA A 31 32.36 -52.59 69.41
C ALA A 31 32.00 -52.76 67.93
N SER A 32 31.31 -53.85 67.57
CA SER A 32 30.82 -54.09 66.21
C SER A 32 29.79 -53.05 65.76
N TYR A 33 29.00 -52.47 66.65
CA TYR A 33 27.97 -51.48 66.31
C TYR A 33 28.60 -50.11 66.08
N LEU A 34 29.61 -49.75 66.90
CA LEU A 34 30.40 -48.54 66.68
C LEU A 34 31.16 -48.60 65.35
N ASN A 35 31.73 -49.77 65.01
CA ASN A 35 32.38 -49.99 63.71
C ASN A 35 31.41 -49.81 62.54
N TRP A 36 30.15 -50.23 62.69
CA TRP A 36 29.13 -50.04 61.65
C TRP A 36 28.79 -48.56 61.41
N MET A 37 28.67 -47.79 62.48
CA MET A 37 28.42 -46.34 62.37
C MET A 37 29.59 -45.63 61.67
N MET A 38 30.83 -45.92 62.09
CA MET A 38 32.03 -45.33 61.48
C MET A 38 32.20 -45.78 60.02
N ASN A 39 31.85 -47.02 59.68
CA ASN A 39 31.84 -47.49 58.30
C ASN A 39 30.86 -46.68 57.44
N LYS A 40 29.67 -46.35 57.94
CA LYS A 40 28.70 -45.52 57.20
C LYS A 40 29.23 -44.12 56.92
N SER A 41 29.89 -43.49 57.89
CA SER A 41 30.56 -42.21 57.68
C SER A 41 31.69 -42.30 56.67
N TYR A 42 32.51 -43.37 56.73
CA TYR A 42 33.54 -43.65 55.74
C TYR A 42 32.96 -43.80 54.33
N ARG A 43 31.89 -44.58 54.15
CA ARG A 43 31.24 -44.79 52.84
C ARG A 43 30.67 -43.49 52.26
N ALA A 44 30.07 -42.65 53.10
CA ALA A 44 29.58 -41.34 52.67
C ALA A 44 30.72 -40.40 52.23
N LEU A 45 31.85 -40.43 52.94
CA LEU A 45 33.05 -39.69 52.55
C LEU A 45 33.70 -40.26 51.29
N GLU A 46 33.74 -41.58 51.14
CA GLU A 46 34.23 -42.28 49.94
C GLU A 46 33.39 -41.93 48.71
N GLU A 47 32.06 -41.90 48.86
CA GLU A 47 31.13 -41.41 47.83
C GLU A 47 31.38 -39.92 47.50
N LEU A 48 31.57 -39.07 48.51
CA LEU A 48 31.86 -37.65 48.32
C LEU A 48 33.20 -37.43 47.60
N GLN A 49 34.26 -38.18 47.95
CA GLN A 49 35.56 -38.12 47.26
C GLN A 49 35.46 -38.66 45.83
N ALA A 50 34.68 -39.73 45.60
CA ALA A 50 34.40 -40.23 44.26
C ALA A 50 33.56 -39.23 43.43
N HIS A 51 32.80 -38.34 44.08
CA HIS A 51 32.01 -37.28 43.46
C HIS A 51 32.83 -36.04 43.01
N GLU A 52 34.17 -36.07 43.08
CA GLU A 52 35.07 -35.03 42.56
C GLU A 52 35.39 -35.21 41.05
N GLY A 53 34.37 -35.23 40.20
CA GLY A 53 34.50 -35.52 38.77
C GLY A 53 33.99 -34.38 37.90
N SER A 54 34.75 -34.05 36.84
CA SER A 54 34.44 -32.98 35.89
C SER A 54 33.17 -33.28 35.08
N PHE A 55 32.33 -32.27 34.85
CA PHE A 55 31.21 -32.33 33.91
C PHE A 55 31.66 -32.06 32.45
N VAL A 56 32.97 -31.87 32.22
CA VAL A 56 33.58 -31.66 30.90
C VAL A 56 33.92 -33.02 30.27
N SER A 57 32.89 -33.78 29.90
CA SER A 57 33.03 -35.12 29.28
C SER A 57 31.79 -35.47 28.46
N GLU A 58 31.92 -36.50 27.60
CA GLU A 58 30.80 -37.02 26.82
C GLU A 58 29.70 -37.63 27.72
N GLU A 59 30.13 -38.31 28.78
CA GLU A 59 29.28 -39.00 29.75
C GLU A 59 28.50 -38.05 30.66
N GLY A 60 29.04 -36.85 30.94
CA GLY A 60 28.43 -35.89 31.84
C GLY A 60 28.36 -36.34 33.30
N ARG A 61 27.66 -35.57 34.13
CA ARG A 61 27.34 -35.93 35.51
C ARG A 61 26.06 -35.25 35.98
N HIS A 62 25.28 -35.94 36.81
CA HIS A 62 24.06 -35.38 37.43
C HIS A 62 23.08 -34.76 36.42
N GLY A 63 22.94 -35.41 35.26
CA GLY A 63 22.08 -34.90 34.19
C GLY A 63 22.54 -33.56 33.61
N MET A 64 23.82 -33.19 33.76
CA MET A 64 24.43 -32.02 33.11
C MET A 64 25.77 -32.40 32.48
N ARG A 65 26.10 -31.81 31.31
CA ARG A 65 27.44 -31.96 30.72
C ARG A 65 27.88 -30.71 29.97
N TYR A 66 29.18 -30.50 29.90
CA TYR A 66 29.83 -29.59 28.97
C TYR A 66 30.63 -30.42 27.97
N TRP A 67 30.13 -30.50 26.73
CA TRP A 67 30.70 -31.34 25.68
C TRP A 67 30.74 -30.55 24.38
N ASN A 68 31.84 -30.63 23.62
CA ASN A 68 32.03 -29.90 22.36
C ASN A 68 31.68 -28.39 22.46
N GLY A 69 32.07 -27.75 23.56
CA GLY A 69 31.87 -26.30 23.75
C GLY A 69 30.45 -25.86 24.10
N CYS A 70 29.55 -26.80 24.40
CA CYS A 70 28.13 -26.55 24.67
C CYS A 70 27.71 -27.18 26.02
N VAL A 71 26.74 -26.55 26.69
CA VAL A 71 26.11 -27.09 27.91
C VAL A 71 24.89 -27.92 27.51
N TYR A 72 24.72 -29.10 28.11
CA TYR A 72 23.55 -29.97 27.95
C TYR A 72 22.95 -30.35 29.32
N ALA A 73 21.64 -30.58 29.35
CA ALA A 73 20.92 -31.24 30.43
C ALA A 73 20.35 -32.58 29.93
N LYS A 74 20.24 -33.58 30.82
CA LYS A 74 19.65 -34.88 30.51
C LYS A 74 18.16 -34.85 30.92
N ILE A 75 17.28 -35.01 29.93
CA ILE A 75 15.81 -35.04 30.09
C ILE A 75 15.32 -36.27 29.34
N ASP A 76 14.51 -37.12 29.99
CA ASP A 76 13.98 -38.37 29.40
C ASP A 76 15.08 -39.25 28.75
N ASP A 77 16.18 -39.41 29.48
CA ASP A 77 17.39 -40.11 29.04
C ASP A 77 18.12 -39.56 27.81
N GLN A 78 17.69 -38.41 27.28
CA GLN A 78 18.32 -37.73 26.16
C GLN A 78 19.06 -36.47 26.59
N TRP A 79 20.20 -36.20 25.96
CA TRP A 79 20.97 -34.98 26.20
C TRP A 79 20.42 -33.82 25.36
N ILE A 80 19.77 -32.87 26.03
CA ILE A 80 19.21 -31.65 25.44
C ILE A 80 20.17 -30.48 25.67
N ARG A 81 20.45 -29.72 24.62
CA ARG A 81 21.37 -28.58 24.67
C ARG A 81 20.72 -27.34 25.31
N ILE A 82 21.48 -26.61 26.14
CA ILE A 82 20.97 -25.48 26.94
C ILE A 82 21.28 -24.09 26.30
N THR A 83 22.32 -23.95 25.46
CA THR A 83 22.61 -22.64 24.80
C THR A 83 21.95 -22.55 23.43
N LYS A 84 20.90 -21.73 23.34
CA LYS A 84 20.15 -21.43 22.12
C LYS A 84 20.36 -19.96 21.74
N VAL A 85 20.89 -19.70 20.54
CA VAL A 85 20.93 -18.34 19.98
C VAL A 85 19.49 -17.84 19.85
N PRO A 86 19.16 -16.58 20.19
CA PRO A 86 17.78 -16.12 20.10
C PRO A 86 17.23 -16.17 18.67
N SER A 87 15.91 -16.21 18.54
CA SER A 87 15.24 -16.15 17.24
C SER A 87 15.32 -14.74 16.66
N ILE A 88 15.17 -14.62 15.34
CA ILE A 88 14.86 -13.33 14.73
C ILE A 88 13.52 -12.76 15.23
N THR A 89 13.31 -11.47 15.01
CA THR A 89 12.00 -10.81 15.21
C THR A 89 11.55 -10.11 13.93
N MET A 90 10.25 -9.76 13.85
CA MET A 90 9.65 -9.09 12.68
C MET A 90 9.95 -9.79 11.35
N PHE A 91 9.80 -11.12 11.30
CA PHE A 91 10.01 -11.85 10.05
C PHE A 91 8.81 -11.66 9.12
N GLU A 92 8.95 -10.70 8.22
CA GLU A 92 7.91 -10.22 7.32
C GLU A 92 8.39 -10.33 5.88
N GLY A 93 7.45 -10.28 4.94
CA GLY A 93 7.79 -10.28 3.54
C GLY A 93 6.74 -9.65 2.67
N GLU A 94 7.16 -9.24 1.48
CA GLU A 94 6.32 -8.64 0.45
C GLU A 94 6.49 -9.37 -0.87
N SER A 95 5.36 -9.69 -1.50
CA SER A 95 5.33 -10.36 -2.79
C SER A 95 5.58 -9.38 -3.94
N MET A 96 6.43 -9.80 -4.86
CA MET A 96 6.72 -9.10 -6.11
C MET A 96 6.56 -10.06 -7.29
N ASN A 97 6.65 -9.53 -8.51
CA ASN A 97 6.68 -10.36 -9.71
C ASN A 97 7.92 -11.26 -9.70
N ASN A 98 7.70 -12.57 -9.74
CA ASN A 98 8.72 -13.63 -9.72
C ASN A 98 9.70 -13.54 -8.54
N SER A 99 9.30 -12.88 -7.45
CA SER A 99 10.20 -12.64 -6.32
C SER A 99 9.46 -12.28 -5.03
N VAL A 100 10.15 -12.36 -3.91
CA VAL A 100 9.69 -11.83 -2.62
C VAL A 100 10.82 -11.03 -1.98
N VAL A 101 10.48 -9.94 -1.30
CA VAL A 101 11.38 -9.25 -0.36
C VAL A 101 11.10 -9.80 1.02
N LEU A 102 12.12 -10.24 1.73
CA LEU A 102 12.03 -10.66 3.12
C LEU A 102 12.76 -9.65 3.99
N VAL A 103 12.20 -9.34 5.14
CA VAL A 103 12.76 -8.42 6.13
C VAL A 103 12.65 -9.07 7.51
N TRP A 104 13.67 -8.88 8.34
CA TRP A 104 13.70 -9.37 9.72
C TRP A 104 14.58 -8.46 10.59
N LYS A 105 14.61 -8.73 11.89
CA LYS A 105 15.62 -8.20 12.81
C LYS A 105 16.45 -9.31 13.40
N ASN A 106 17.76 -9.12 13.34
CA ASN A 106 18.72 -10.04 13.94
C ASN A 106 18.65 -9.96 15.48
N PRO A 107 18.96 -11.05 16.18
CA PRO A 107 19.14 -11.04 17.63
C PRO A 107 20.20 -10.01 18.06
N VAL A 108 19.90 -9.23 19.10
CA VAL A 108 20.90 -8.44 19.82
C VAL A 108 21.51 -9.35 20.89
N ASP A 109 22.47 -10.18 20.48
CA ASP A 109 23.11 -11.20 21.32
C ASP A 109 24.55 -11.45 20.87
N ASP A 110 25.51 -11.39 21.79
CA ASP A 110 26.96 -11.55 21.50
C ASP A 110 27.31 -12.94 20.94
N THR A 111 26.42 -13.92 21.09
CA THR A 111 26.60 -15.25 20.52
C THR A 111 26.12 -15.35 19.08
N PHE A 112 25.33 -14.40 18.57
CA PHE A 112 24.84 -14.39 17.19
C PHE A 112 25.97 -14.14 16.18
N SER A 113 25.93 -14.85 15.05
CA SER A 113 26.90 -14.71 13.96
C SER A 113 26.25 -14.40 12.63
N ARG A 114 25.21 -15.15 12.25
CA ARG A 114 24.53 -15.01 10.96
C ARG A 114 23.16 -15.67 10.98
N ILE A 115 22.39 -15.44 9.93
CA ILE A 115 21.14 -16.12 9.63
C ILE A 115 21.28 -16.95 8.37
N ILE A 116 20.56 -18.08 8.31
CA ILE A 116 20.32 -18.84 7.09
C ILE A 116 18.82 -18.85 6.84
N ILE A 117 18.38 -18.47 5.64
CA ILE A 117 16.98 -18.57 5.22
C ILE A 117 16.87 -19.62 4.13
N ARG A 118 15.99 -20.60 4.35
CA ARG A 118 15.63 -21.64 3.40
C ARG A 118 14.19 -21.47 2.93
N TYR A 119 13.88 -22.01 1.76
CA TYR A 119 12.51 -22.05 1.27
C TYR A 119 12.22 -23.28 0.39
N LYS A 120 10.97 -23.71 0.36
CA LYS A 120 10.45 -24.73 -0.57
C LYS A 120 8.93 -24.57 -0.74
N ILE A 121 8.34 -25.42 -1.58
CA ILE A 121 6.90 -25.46 -1.84
C ILE A 121 6.25 -26.51 -0.92
N GLY A 122 5.03 -26.24 -0.46
CA GLY A 122 4.16 -27.18 0.26
C GLY A 122 4.35 -27.24 1.79
N GLU A 123 5.56 -27.03 2.30
CA GLU A 123 5.83 -27.05 3.75
C GLU A 123 7.08 -26.25 4.12
N TYR A 124 7.18 -25.84 5.38
CA TYR A 124 8.37 -25.14 5.88
C TYR A 124 9.60 -26.06 5.87
N PRO A 125 10.78 -25.56 5.44
CA PRO A 125 12.04 -26.26 5.62
C PRO A 125 12.23 -26.77 7.05
N THR A 126 12.75 -27.98 7.21
CA THR A 126 12.96 -28.63 8.52
C THR A 126 14.38 -28.45 9.05
N SER A 127 15.35 -28.16 8.17
CA SER A 127 16.77 -27.99 8.48
C SER A 127 17.44 -26.94 7.58
N VAL A 128 18.68 -26.58 7.91
CA VAL A 128 19.50 -25.62 7.14
C VAL A 128 19.97 -26.15 5.78
N THR A 129 19.61 -27.38 5.41
CA THR A 129 19.86 -27.99 4.09
C THR A 129 18.58 -28.42 3.37
N ASP A 130 17.42 -28.21 3.99
CA ASP A 130 16.11 -28.55 3.41
C ASP A 130 15.63 -27.39 2.52
N GLY A 131 15.29 -27.71 1.26
CA GLY A 131 14.89 -26.73 0.26
C GLY A 131 16.05 -25.87 -0.29
N TYR A 132 15.66 -24.79 -0.97
CA TYR A 132 16.56 -23.86 -1.64
C TYR A 132 17.09 -22.80 -0.66
N LEU A 133 18.30 -22.30 -0.92
CA LEU A 133 18.90 -21.22 -0.15
C LEU A 133 18.33 -19.88 -0.63
N ALA A 134 17.64 -19.16 0.25
CA ALA A 134 17.24 -17.77 0.00
C ALA A 134 18.37 -16.80 0.38
N TYR A 135 19.00 -17.02 1.54
CA TYR A 135 20.02 -16.11 2.08
C TYR A 135 20.93 -16.80 3.12
N GLU A 136 22.19 -16.38 3.18
CA GLU A 136 23.11 -16.65 4.29
C GLU A 136 24.00 -15.41 4.54
N GLY A 137 24.02 -14.89 5.77
CA GLY A 137 24.81 -13.71 6.14
C GLY A 137 24.23 -12.95 7.34
N ASP A 138 24.59 -11.68 7.52
CA ASP A 138 24.21 -10.82 8.64
C ASP A 138 23.29 -9.64 8.25
N SER A 139 22.85 -9.58 6.99
CA SER A 139 21.81 -8.63 6.55
C SER A 139 20.50 -8.87 7.32
N GLU A 140 19.64 -7.86 7.27
CA GLU A 140 18.27 -7.88 7.80
C GLU A 140 17.23 -7.89 6.68
N THR A 141 17.67 -8.03 5.43
CA THR A 141 16.80 -8.12 4.25
C THR A 141 17.42 -8.95 3.13
N VAL A 142 16.57 -9.63 2.36
CA VAL A 142 16.94 -10.29 1.10
C VAL A 142 15.83 -10.19 0.06
N ILE A 143 16.20 -10.14 -1.22
CA ILE A 143 15.28 -10.33 -2.35
C ILE A 143 15.50 -11.74 -2.93
N VAL A 144 14.50 -12.61 -2.79
CA VAL A 144 14.52 -13.96 -3.37
C VAL A 144 13.88 -13.90 -4.75
N LYS A 145 14.66 -14.20 -5.79
CA LYS A 145 14.26 -14.07 -7.21
C LYS A 145 13.97 -15.42 -7.86
N ASN A 146 13.49 -15.38 -9.10
CA ASN A 146 13.19 -16.55 -9.94
C ASN A 146 12.13 -17.48 -9.32
N LEU A 147 11.22 -16.91 -8.55
CA LEU A 147 10.05 -17.62 -8.04
C LEU A 147 8.94 -17.65 -9.10
N ILE A 148 8.06 -18.64 -9.01
CA ILE A 148 6.88 -18.73 -9.86
C ILE A 148 5.77 -17.91 -9.20
N ASN A 149 5.09 -17.07 -9.96
CA ASN A 149 3.95 -16.32 -9.43
C ASN A 149 2.78 -17.26 -9.15
N ASP A 150 1.95 -16.88 -8.19
CA ASP A 150 0.77 -17.65 -7.77
C ASP A 150 1.12 -19.05 -7.21
N GLU A 151 2.40 -19.33 -6.97
CA GLU A 151 2.91 -20.54 -6.31
C GLU A 151 3.30 -20.19 -4.86
N GLU A 152 2.80 -20.95 -3.90
CA GLU A 152 3.02 -20.66 -2.48
C GLU A 152 4.38 -21.20 -2.00
N TYR A 153 5.22 -20.33 -1.47
CA TYR A 153 6.54 -20.66 -0.93
C TYR A 153 6.59 -20.49 0.58
N TYR A 154 7.21 -21.46 1.24
CA TYR A 154 7.33 -21.55 2.68
C TYR A 154 8.77 -21.26 3.08
N PHE A 155 9.00 -20.13 3.74
CA PHE A 155 10.31 -19.66 4.19
C PHE A 155 10.56 -20.01 5.66
N ARG A 156 11.79 -20.40 5.98
CA ARG A 156 12.23 -20.58 7.37
C ARG A 156 13.60 -19.96 7.60
N ALA A 157 13.69 -19.20 8.69
CA ALA A 157 14.91 -18.63 9.22
C ALA A 157 15.55 -19.55 10.27
N PHE A 158 16.89 -19.57 10.28
CA PHE A 158 17.72 -20.23 11.29
C PHE A 158 18.80 -19.26 11.74
N THR A 159 18.79 -18.85 13.01
CA THR A 159 19.89 -18.07 13.59
C THR A 159 21.06 -18.98 13.96
N VAL A 160 22.27 -18.50 13.69
CA VAL A 160 23.52 -19.25 13.82
C VAL A 160 24.45 -18.51 14.76
N SER A 161 25.05 -19.23 15.71
CA SER A 161 26.00 -18.64 16.66
C SER A 161 27.40 -18.49 16.06
N VAL A 162 28.27 -17.71 16.72
CA VAL A 162 29.73 -17.67 16.47
C VAL A 162 30.44 -19.02 16.57
N LYS A 163 29.87 -19.98 17.31
CA LYS A 163 30.35 -21.38 17.40
C LYS A 163 29.68 -22.34 16.41
N ASN A 164 29.00 -21.83 15.37
CA ASN A 164 28.22 -22.59 14.37
C ASN A 164 27.13 -23.48 14.97
N THR A 165 26.34 -22.92 15.88
CA THR A 165 25.26 -23.63 16.54
C THR A 165 23.94 -22.95 16.28
N MET A 166 22.89 -23.75 16.01
CA MET A 166 21.67 -23.24 15.40
C MET A 166 20.51 -23.12 16.39
N ASN A 167 19.64 -22.15 16.12
CA ASN A 167 18.29 -22.11 16.66
C ASN A 167 17.31 -22.83 15.73
N ASP A 168 16.64 -23.84 16.26
CA ASP A 168 15.64 -24.65 15.57
C ASP A 168 14.18 -24.28 15.90
N THR A 169 13.93 -23.21 16.64
CA THR A 169 12.56 -22.75 16.99
C THR A 169 11.75 -22.49 15.73
N LEU A 170 10.53 -23.02 15.66
CA LEU A 170 9.61 -22.67 14.58
C LEU A 170 8.91 -21.34 14.83
N SER A 171 8.41 -21.14 16.06
CA SER A 171 7.66 -19.94 16.44
C SER A 171 8.47 -18.67 16.16
N GLY A 172 7.88 -17.76 15.37
CA GLY A 172 8.51 -16.50 14.98
C GLY A 172 9.60 -16.59 13.90
N GLN A 173 9.86 -17.76 13.32
CA GLN A 173 10.93 -17.97 12.31
C GLN A 173 10.43 -18.57 10.99
N THR A 174 9.13 -18.56 10.75
CA THR A 174 8.49 -19.10 9.54
C THR A 174 7.64 -18.03 8.88
N LEU A 175 7.63 -18.00 7.54
CA LEU A 175 6.85 -17.04 6.76
C LEU A 175 6.38 -17.69 5.45
N THR A 176 5.09 -17.58 5.15
CA THR A 176 4.53 -18.04 3.86
C THR A 176 4.35 -16.86 2.93
N MET A 177 4.81 -16.99 1.69
CA MET A 177 4.70 -15.95 0.67
C MET A 177 4.15 -16.50 -0.63
N LEU A 178 3.37 -15.66 -1.32
CA LEU A 178 2.82 -15.96 -2.64
C LEU A 178 3.31 -14.87 -3.62
N PRO A 179 4.41 -15.09 -4.36
CA PRO A 179 4.90 -14.14 -5.35
C PRO A 179 3.76 -13.75 -6.29
N ALA A 180 3.60 -12.46 -6.54
CA ALA A 180 2.44 -11.93 -7.22
C ALA A 180 2.88 -11.28 -8.53
N ARG A 181 2.21 -11.65 -9.63
CA ARG A 181 2.36 -10.98 -10.93
C ARG A 181 2.12 -9.45 -10.87
N ASP A 182 1.44 -9.01 -9.81
CA ASP A 182 0.67 -7.77 -9.71
C ASP A 182 1.31 -6.69 -8.80
N SER A 183 2.64 -6.61 -8.68
CA SER A 183 3.26 -5.50 -7.91
C SER A 183 3.47 -4.22 -8.73
N LYS A 184 3.36 -4.29 -10.06
CA LYS A 184 3.66 -3.20 -10.98
C LYS A 184 2.85 -3.32 -12.28
N PHE A 185 2.07 -2.30 -12.60
CA PHE A 185 1.29 -2.21 -13.83
C PHE A 185 1.61 -0.94 -14.58
N GLY A 186 1.49 -0.96 -15.91
CA GLY A 186 1.70 0.24 -16.69
C GLY A 186 1.26 0.17 -18.13
N VAL A 187 1.38 1.32 -18.77
CA VAL A 187 1.23 1.52 -20.21
C VAL A 187 2.43 2.29 -20.75
N LYS A 188 2.84 1.96 -21.97
CA LYS A 188 3.72 2.78 -22.79
C LYS A 188 2.87 3.55 -23.78
N ILE A 189 3.10 4.86 -23.92
CA ILE A 189 2.47 5.75 -24.88
C ILE A 189 3.50 6.11 -25.95
N ASP A 190 3.22 5.76 -27.21
CA ASP A 190 3.92 6.31 -28.37
C ASP A 190 3.36 7.71 -28.68
N THR A 191 4.16 8.76 -28.45
CA THR A 191 3.70 10.13 -28.66
C THR A 191 3.57 10.51 -30.13
N THR A 192 4.12 9.71 -31.05
CA THR A 192 4.03 9.97 -32.50
C THR A 192 2.75 9.39 -33.12
N ASN A 193 2.15 8.39 -32.48
CA ASN A 193 0.88 7.82 -32.91
C ASN A 193 -0.28 8.69 -32.43
N ALA A 194 -1.00 9.27 -33.39
CA ALA A 194 -2.14 10.13 -33.15
C ALA A 194 -3.40 9.37 -32.70
N ASN A 195 -3.50 8.05 -32.90
CA ASN A 195 -4.68 7.31 -32.45
C ASN A 195 -4.67 7.17 -30.90
N PRO A 196 -5.77 7.54 -30.20
CA PRO A 196 -5.79 7.51 -28.73
C PRO A 196 -5.67 6.12 -28.10
N GLU A 197 -6.06 5.05 -28.80
CA GLU A 197 -6.07 3.67 -28.26
C GLU A 197 -4.82 2.87 -28.68
N SER A 198 -4.48 2.91 -29.97
CA SER A 198 -3.36 2.12 -30.52
C SER A 198 -2.00 2.73 -30.22
N ALA A 199 -1.93 3.99 -29.78
CA ALA A 199 -0.70 4.58 -29.25
C ALA A 199 -0.26 3.96 -27.93
N LEU A 200 -1.15 3.24 -27.24
CA LEU A 200 -0.86 2.65 -25.95
C LEU A 200 -0.57 1.16 -26.09
N THR A 201 0.45 0.70 -25.37
CA THR A 201 0.79 -0.71 -25.22
C THR A 201 0.86 -1.05 -23.74
N TYR A 202 0.20 -2.12 -23.31
CA TYR A 202 0.36 -2.60 -21.94
C TYR A 202 1.77 -3.13 -21.70
N ILE A 203 2.31 -2.86 -20.52
CA ILE A 203 3.66 -3.26 -20.09
C ILE A 203 3.62 -3.81 -18.67
N ASP A 204 4.73 -4.41 -18.22
CA ASP A 204 4.88 -4.97 -16.87
C ASP A 204 3.76 -5.98 -16.55
N GLY A 205 3.17 -5.97 -15.36
CA GLY A 205 2.06 -6.85 -14.99
C GLY A 205 0.78 -6.66 -15.82
N ALA A 206 0.74 -5.66 -16.71
CA ALA A 206 -0.43 -5.36 -17.52
C ALA A 206 -0.43 -6.03 -18.91
N VAL A 207 0.67 -6.66 -19.38
CA VAL A 207 0.83 -7.10 -20.79
C VAL A 207 -0.35 -7.91 -21.35
N GLU A 208 -0.95 -8.80 -20.55
CA GLU A 208 -2.09 -9.66 -20.95
C GLU A 208 -3.45 -9.12 -20.50
N SER A 209 -3.53 -7.84 -20.16
CA SER A 209 -4.77 -7.25 -19.64
C SER A 209 -5.73 -6.90 -20.76
N ILE A 210 -7.01 -7.05 -20.47
CA ILE A 210 -8.10 -6.52 -21.27
C ILE A 210 -8.46 -5.14 -20.68
N PRO A 211 -8.47 -4.06 -21.47
CA PRO A 211 -8.90 -2.74 -20.99
C PRO A 211 -10.33 -2.74 -20.48
N ALA A 212 -10.59 -1.87 -19.50
CA ALA A 212 -11.95 -1.53 -19.12
C ALA A 212 -12.59 -0.66 -20.21
N GLN A 213 -13.92 -0.69 -20.29
CA GLN A 213 -14.68 0.13 -21.24
C GLN A 213 -16.16 0.20 -20.86
N THR A 214 -16.82 1.27 -21.28
CA THR A 214 -18.28 1.29 -21.37
C THR A 214 -18.75 0.44 -22.55
N VAL A 215 -19.71 -0.45 -22.30
CA VAL A 215 -20.31 -1.33 -23.29
C VAL A 215 -21.73 -0.88 -23.59
N ILE A 216 -21.99 -0.59 -24.86
CA ILE A 216 -23.32 -0.20 -25.37
C ILE A 216 -23.79 -1.27 -26.34
N THR A 217 -24.92 -1.90 -26.01
CA THR A 217 -25.50 -2.99 -26.81
C THR A 217 -26.84 -2.57 -27.36
N LEU A 218 -27.03 -2.68 -28.68
CA LEU A 218 -28.33 -2.48 -29.31
C LEU A 218 -29.31 -3.55 -28.78
N THR A 219 -30.41 -3.12 -28.16
CA THR A 219 -31.43 -4.02 -27.58
C THR A 219 -32.68 -4.15 -28.45
N GLY A 220 -32.84 -3.29 -29.45
CA GLY A 220 -33.99 -3.31 -30.36
C GLY A 220 -34.32 -1.93 -30.87
N TYR A 221 -35.59 -1.72 -31.23
CA TYR A 221 -36.14 -0.44 -31.67
C TYR A 221 -37.41 -0.14 -30.86
N ASP A 222 -37.62 1.13 -30.51
CA ASP A 222 -38.87 1.56 -29.89
C ASP A 222 -40.03 1.57 -30.90
N SER A 223 -41.24 1.89 -30.44
CA SER A 223 -42.45 1.93 -31.29
C SER A 223 -42.38 2.97 -32.41
N GLY A 224 -41.45 3.94 -32.34
CA GLY A 224 -41.18 4.93 -33.37
C GLY A 224 -40.05 4.54 -34.32
N GLY A 225 -39.49 3.33 -34.19
CA GLY A 225 -38.38 2.85 -35.01
C GLY A 225 -37.02 3.41 -34.62
N LYS A 226 -36.87 4.04 -33.44
CA LYS A 226 -35.57 4.53 -32.95
C LYS A 226 -34.82 3.42 -32.21
N PRO A 227 -33.52 3.22 -32.45
CA PRO A 227 -32.76 2.18 -31.77
C PRO A 227 -32.73 2.42 -30.25
N THR A 228 -32.86 1.32 -29.50
CA THR A 228 -32.75 1.28 -28.04
C THR A 228 -31.47 0.55 -27.65
N TYR A 229 -30.85 0.96 -26.54
CA TYR A 229 -29.57 0.42 -26.12
C TYR A 229 -29.58 0.08 -24.63
N SER A 230 -28.92 -1.01 -24.26
CA SER A 230 -28.46 -1.23 -22.88
C SER A 230 -27.04 -0.70 -22.72
N LYS A 231 -26.76 -0.18 -21.52
CA LYS A 231 -25.46 0.38 -21.15
C LYS A 231 -24.95 -0.36 -19.93
N SER A 232 -23.69 -0.75 -19.96
CA SER A 232 -23.02 -1.42 -18.85
C SER A 232 -21.54 -1.06 -18.84
N PHE A 233 -20.86 -1.36 -17.74
CA PHE A 233 -19.42 -1.17 -17.62
C PHE A 233 -18.71 -2.52 -17.56
N SER A 234 -17.72 -2.70 -18.43
CA SER A 234 -16.79 -3.82 -18.36
C SER A 234 -15.52 -3.38 -17.66
N TYR A 235 -15.17 -4.05 -16.57
CA TYR A 235 -13.91 -3.81 -15.86
C TYR A 235 -12.68 -4.33 -16.61
N GLY A 236 -12.86 -5.10 -17.69
CA GLY A 236 -11.77 -5.86 -18.29
C GLY A 236 -11.06 -6.73 -17.24
N SER A 237 -9.73 -6.69 -17.22
CA SER A 237 -8.91 -7.43 -16.23
C SER A 237 -8.78 -6.73 -14.86
N TRP A 238 -9.39 -5.56 -14.66
CA TRP A 238 -9.01 -4.67 -13.55
C TRP A 238 -9.85 -4.81 -12.27
N ARG A 239 -11.02 -5.46 -12.32
CA ARG A 239 -11.96 -5.52 -11.18
C ARG A 239 -11.34 -6.03 -9.88
N LYS A 240 -10.48 -7.04 -9.96
CA LYS A 240 -9.87 -7.71 -8.80
C LYS A 240 -8.42 -7.26 -8.56
N ARG A 241 -7.92 -6.29 -9.30
CA ARG A 241 -6.52 -5.85 -9.21
C ARG A 241 -6.39 -4.65 -8.30
N PHE A 242 -5.25 -4.58 -7.62
CA PHE A 242 -4.86 -3.38 -6.91
C PHE A 242 -4.63 -2.22 -7.91
N PRO A 243 -5.01 -0.98 -7.59
CA PRO A 243 -5.75 -0.57 -6.39
C PRO A 243 -7.28 -0.69 -6.53
N PHE A 244 -7.82 -0.98 -7.72
CA PHE A 244 -9.26 -0.91 -8.01
C PHE A 244 -10.13 -1.77 -7.09
N LYS A 245 -9.66 -2.95 -6.67
CA LYS A 245 -10.39 -3.79 -5.70
C LYS A 245 -10.45 -3.22 -4.27
N ASP A 246 -9.55 -2.30 -3.95
CA ASP A 246 -9.34 -1.75 -2.62
C ASP A 246 -9.86 -0.30 -2.50
N ILE A 247 -10.32 0.32 -3.59
CA ILE A 247 -10.98 1.63 -3.59
C ILE A 247 -12.41 1.47 -3.09
N LYS A 248 -12.80 2.22 -2.06
CA LYS A 248 -14.09 2.07 -1.38
C LYS A 248 -14.81 3.40 -1.20
N PRO A 249 -16.12 3.47 -1.48
CA PRO A 249 -16.92 4.61 -1.06
C PRO A 249 -17.18 4.54 0.44
N CYS A 250 -17.21 5.69 1.11
CA CYS A 250 -17.45 5.77 2.54
C CYS A 250 -18.22 7.04 2.92
N LEU A 251 -18.93 6.95 4.04
CA LEU A 251 -19.37 8.14 4.75
C LEU A 251 -18.24 8.57 5.68
N PHE A 252 -17.77 9.80 5.53
CA PHE A 252 -16.61 10.33 6.25
C PHE A 252 -17.02 11.54 7.08
N SER A 253 -16.56 11.63 8.32
CA SER A 253 -16.90 12.75 9.21
C SER A 253 -15.85 12.92 10.28
N ASN A 254 -15.50 14.18 10.57
CA ASN A 254 -14.54 14.53 11.62
C ASN A 254 -13.20 13.77 11.51
N GLY A 255 -12.67 13.64 10.30
CA GLY A 255 -11.35 13.04 10.05
C GLY A 255 -11.30 11.52 10.12
N LYS A 256 -12.44 10.82 10.10
CA LYS A 256 -12.51 9.36 10.09
C LYS A 256 -13.66 8.83 9.25
N VAL A 257 -13.52 7.58 8.79
CA VAL A 257 -14.60 6.80 8.21
C VAL A 257 -15.65 6.49 9.27
N VAL A 258 -16.91 6.81 8.97
CA VAL A 258 -18.09 6.47 9.79
C VAL A 258 -18.59 5.07 9.42
N GLY A 259 -18.58 4.75 8.13
CA GLY A 259 -18.94 3.44 7.59
C GLY A 259 -18.69 3.39 6.08
N TYR A 260 -18.44 2.20 5.54
CA TYR A 260 -18.27 2.00 4.10
C TYR A 260 -19.62 1.86 3.41
N LEU A 261 -19.75 2.51 2.26
CA LEU A 261 -20.97 2.47 1.46
C LEU A 261 -20.96 1.26 0.53
N ASP A 262 -22.15 0.82 0.12
CA ASP A 262 -22.27 -0.21 -0.92
C ASP A 262 -21.70 0.36 -2.24
N PRO A 263 -20.69 -0.27 -2.86
CA PRO A 263 -20.10 0.18 -4.11
C PRO A 263 -21.07 0.18 -5.30
N TYR A 264 -22.26 -0.42 -5.16
CA TYR A 264 -23.33 -0.45 -6.16
C TYR A 264 -24.49 0.51 -5.85
N ASP A 265 -24.63 0.97 -4.60
CA ASP A 265 -25.71 1.86 -4.16
C ASP A 265 -25.24 2.76 -3.01
N PHE A 266 -24.81 3.99 -3.32
CA PHE A 266 -24.27 4.93 -2.32
C PHE A 266 -25.32 5.41 -1.29
N THR A 267 -26.59 5.06 -1.49
CA THR A 267 -27.67 5.30 -0.51
C THR A 267 -27.68 4.26 0.63
N LYS A 268 -26.76 3.30 0.59
CA LYS A 268 -26.63 2.22 1.59
C LYS A 268 -25.20 2.06 2.09
N PHE A 269 -25.07 1.57 3.31
CA PHE A 269 -23.83 0.97 3.81
C PHE A 269 -23.62 -0.42 3.19
N ASP A 270 -22.39 -0.93 3.25
CA ASP A 270 -22.01 -2.24 2.70
C ASP A 270 -22.73 -3.44 3.36
N ASP A 271 -23.26 -3.25 4.57
CA ASP A 271 -24.15 -4.18 5.26
C ASP A 271 -25.62 -4.14 4.77
N GLY A 272 -25.95 -3.25 3.82
CA GLY A 272 -27.25 -3.06 3.21
C GLY A 272 -28.20 -2.10 3.96
N THR A 273 -27.80 -1.55 5.11
CA THR A 273 -28.57 -0.54 5.83
C THR A 273 -28.53 0.81 5.11
N THR A 274 -29.51 1.69 5.36
CA THR A 274 -29.57 3.02 4.68
C THR A 274 -28.45 3.94 5.21
N SER A 275 -27.72 4.58 4.29
CA SER A 275 -26.71 5.56 4.67
C SER A 275 -27.36 6.86 5.18
N THR A 276 -26.66 7.56 6.07
CA THR A 276 -27.16 8.82 6.66
C THR A 276 -26.57 10.03 5.95
N ASN A 277 -27.25 11.18 6.02
CA ASN A 277 -26.73 12.45 5.50
C ASN A 277 -25.78 13.17 6.48
N ASN A 278 -25.27 12.47 7.50
CA ASN A 278 -24.47 13.05 8.60
C ASN A 278 -22.95 12.95 8.35
N GLY A 279 -22.50 13.30 7.15
CA GLY A 279 -21.10 13.26 6.77
C GLY A 279 -20.87 13.66 5.32
N ASP A 280 -19.63 13.53 4.87
CA ASP A 280 -19.23 13.67 3.49
C ASP A 280 -19.20 12.29 2.82
N VAL A 281 -19.82 12.16 1.65
CA VAL A 281 -19.64 10.97 0.82
C VAL A 281 -18.29 11.07 0.10
N MET A 282 -17.35 10.23 0.51
CA MET A 282 -15.97 10.23 0.01
C MET A 282 -15.63 8.89 -0.62
N ILE A 283 -14.57 8.88 -1.43
CA ILE A 283 -13.93 7.67 -1.94
C ILE A 283 -12.57 7.56 -1.27
N GLU A 284 -12.35 6.46 -0.55
CA GLU A 284 -11.07 6.07 0.02
C GLU A 284 -10.20 5.45 -1.07
N PHE A 285 -9.03 6.04 -1.31
CA PHE A 285 -8.01 5.54 -2.24
C PHE A 285 -6.81 5.03 -1.44
N PRO A 286 -6.43 3.73 -1.60
CA PRO A 286 -5.22 3.23 -0.99
C PRO A 286 -3.99 3.90 -1.60
N LYS A 287 -2.91 3.97 -0.82
CA LYS A 287 -1.61 4.45 -1.27
C LYS A 287 -1.13 3.69 -2.48
N ILE A 288 -0.84 4.42 -3.55
CA ILE A 288 -0.16 3.91 -4.73
C ILE A 288 1.15 4.68 -4.90
N TYR A 289 2.13 4.00 -5.47
CA TYR A 289 3.33 4.64 -5.96
C TYR A 289 3.28 4.66 -7.48
N TRP A 290 3.64 5.77 -8.11
CA TRP A 290 3.73 5.86 -9.57
C TRP A 290 5.09 6.33 -10.04
N LYS A 291 5.41 5.96 -11.27
CA LYS A 291 6.56 6.46 -12.02
C LYS A 291 6.08 6.83 -13.43
N ILE A 292 6.41 8.04 -13.85
CA ILE A 292 6.20 8.49 -15.23
C ILE A 292 7.56 8.88 -15.80
N GLU A 293 7.92 8.30 -16.93
CA GLU A 293 9.23 8.45 -17.52
C GLU A 293 9.11 8.63 -19.03
N ARG A 294 9.68 9.72 -19.55
CA ARG A 294 9.81 9.96 -20.99
C ARG A 294 11.17 9.49 -21.46
N VAL A 295 11.19 8.61 -22.47
CA VAL A 295 12.40 8.14 -23.15
C VAL A 295 12.21 8.33 -24.65
N GLY A 296 12.88 9.33 -25.22
CA GLY A 296 12.66 9.71 -26.62
C GLY A 296 11.20 10.10 -26.88
N THR A 297 10.54 9.39 -27.80
CA THR A 297 9.13 9.57 -28.16
C THR A 297 8.17 8.68 -27.38
N ASP A 298 8.66 7.87 -26.44
CA ASP A 298 7.82 7.04 -25.58
C ASP A 298 7.63 7.69 -24.20
N VAL A 299 6.42 7.61 -23.66
CA VAL A 299 6.12 7.93 -22.25
C VAL A 299 5.64 6.67 -21.56
N PHE A 300 6.33 6.26 -20.51
CA PHE A 300 5.98 5.11 -19.69
C PHE A 300 5.23 5.59 -18.45
N VAL A 301 4.02 5.11 -18.24
CA VAL A 301 3.18 5.41 -17.07
C VAL A 301 2.99 4.13 -16.29
N ARG A 302 3.41 4.13 -15.02
CA ARG A 302 3.39 2.94 -14.18
C ARG A 302 2.88 3.25 -12.79
N TYR A 303 2.21 2.29 -12.17
CA TYR A 303 1.95 2.30 -10.74
C TYR A 303 2.28 0.96 -10.10
N SER A 304 2.51 0.99 -8.78
CA SER A 304 2.80 -0.13 -7.92
C SER A 304 2.19 0.08 -6.54
N LYS A 305 2.00 -1.02 -5.81
CA LYS A 305 1.59 -0.97 -4.40
C LYS A 305 2.71 -0.46 -3.49
N PHE A 306 3.95 -0.77 -3.85
CA PHE A 306 5.15 -0.47 -3.06
C PHE A 306 6.06 0.52 -3.79
N GLN A 307 6.91 1.21 -3.05
CA GLN A 307 7.98 2.01 -3.61
C GLN A 307 9.10 1.08 -4.12
N LEU A 308 9.08 0.77 -5.42
CA LEU A 308 10.06 -0.16 -6.00
C LEU A 308 11.49 0.42 -6.02
N ASP A 309 11.59 1.74 -6.18
CA ASP A 309 12.81 2.52 -6.06
C ASP A 309 12.47 4.00 -5.81
N SER A 310 13.48 4.84 -5.58
CA SER A 310 13.29 6.26 -5.26
C SER A 310 12.58 7.10 -6.34
N SER A 311 12.49 6.61 -7.58
CA SER A 311 11.79 7.26 -8.70
C SER A 311 10.28 6.97 -8.71
N TYR A 312 9.81 6.00 -7.92
CA TYR A 312 8.40 5.79 -7.65
C TYR A 312 7.94 6.68 -6.50
N LYS A 313 6.90 7.49 -6.72
CA LYS A 313 6.41 8.48 -5.77
C LYS A 313 4.93 8.28 -5.47
N CYS A 314 4.51 8.58 -4.25
CA CYS A 314 3.12 8.52 -3.79
C CYS A 314 2.58 9.95 -3.51
N LEU A 315 2.82 10.91 -4.42
CA LEU A 315 2.64 12.34 -4.13
C LEU A 315 1.22 12.74 -3.71
N ALA A 316 0.19 11.98 -4.12
CA ALA A 316 -1.20 12.20 -3.71
C ALA A 316 -1.41 11.93 -2.22
N HIS A 317 -0.64 11.00 -1.66
CA HIS A 317 -0.66 10.49 -0.29
C HIS A 317 0.37 11.15 0.63
N MET A 318 1.03 12.21 0.16
CA MET A 318 1.99 13.00 0.92
C MET A 318 1.42 14.37 1.27
N ARG A 319 1.62 14.83 2.51
CA ARG A 319 1.56 16.26 2.86
C ARG A 319 2.83 16.68 3.58
N GLY A 320 3.68 17.44 2.89
CA GLY A 320 5.04 17.71 3.34
C GLY A 320 5.82 16.39 3.43
N THR A 321 6.23 16.03 4.64
CA THR A 321 6.92 14.76 4.94
C THR A 321 5.98 13.69 5.51
N VAL A 322 4.69 14.00 5.70
CA VAL A 322 3.71 13.06 6.24
C VAL A 322 3.16 12.20 5.12
N GLU A 323 3.42 10.91 5.20
CA GLU A 323 2.88 9.88 4.29
C GLU A 323 1.63 9.25 4.89
N LYS A 324 0.65 8.92 4.03
CA LYS A 324 -0.67 8.43 4.42
C LYS A 324 -1.01 7.15 3.67
N ASP A 325 -1.56 6.17 4.37
CA ASP A 325 -1.95 4.90 3.73
C ASP A 325 -3.21 5.02 2.88
N PHE A 326 -4.05 6.03 3.19
CA PHE A 326 -5.28 6.33 2.47
C PHE A 326 -5.44 7.83 2.32
N ILE A 327 -6.05 8.24 1.22
CA ILE A 327 -6.62 9.57 1.05
C ILE A 327 -8.09 9.46 0.67
N TYR A 328 -8.84 10.52 0.89
CA TYR A 328 -10.27 10.55 0.63
C TYR A 328 -10.58 11.68 -0.33
N ILE A 329 -11.22 11.38 -1.46
CA ILE A 329 -11.65 12.38 -2.45
C ILE A 329 -13.18 12.37 -2.50
N SER A 330 -13.81 13.55 -2.51
CA SER A 330 -15.27 13.62 -2.53
C SER A 330 -15.88 12.94 -3.76
N ALA A 331 -16.87 12.08 -3.52
CA ALA A 331 -17.63 11.44 -4.58
C ALA A 331 -18.36 12.47 -5.45
N TYR A 332 -18.83 13.57 -4.85
CA TYR A 332 -19.58 14.61 -5.53
C TYR A 332 -18.81 15.93 -5.63
N GLN A 333 -19.22 16.76 -6.59
CA GLN A 333 -18.85 18.16 -6.62
C GLN A 333 -19.41 18.88 -5.37
N GLY A 334 -18.64 19.82 -4.83
CA GLY A 334 -18.84 20.37 -3.50
C GLY A 334 -20.06 21.27 -3.38
N TYR A 335 -20.77 21.14 -2.25
CA TYR A 335 -21.90 21.99 -1.89
C TYR A 335 -21.58 22.78 -0.61
N THR A 336 -21.77 24.10 -0.63
CA THR A 336 -21.49 24.95 0.51
C THR A 336 -22.73 25.05 1.41
N VAL A 337 -22.58 24.59 2.65
CA VAL A 337 -23.61 24.67 3.68
C VAL A 337 -22.95 24.97 5.03
N ALA A 338 -23.56 25.87 5.81
CA ALA A 338 -23.05 26.29 7.11
C ALA A 338 -21.57 26.72 7.10
N GLY A 339 -21.13 27.42 6.05
CA GLY A 339 -19.75 27.91 5.92
C GLY A 339 -18.71 26.83 5.60
N LYS A 340 -19.14 25.64 5.15
CA LYS A 340 -18.27 24.51 4.81
C LYS A 340 -18.63 23.95 3.44
N THR A 341 -17.63 23.53 2.67
CA THR A 341 -17.89 22.74 1.45
C THR A 341 -18.04 21.27 1.85
N LYS A 342 -19.15 20.63 1.48
CA LYS A 342 -19.51 19.24 1.81
C LYS A 342 -19.70 18.40 0.55
N SER A 343 -19.50 17.10 0.67
CA SER A 343 -19.84 16.13 -0.38
C SER A 343 -21.18 15.46 -0.08
N MET A 344 -22.24 15.88 -0.76
CA MET A 344 -23.61 15.44 -0.48
C MET A 344 -24.33 15.01 -1.76
N THR A 345 -25.22 14.03 -1.66
CA THR A 345 -26.12 13.61 -2.75
C THR A 345 -27.34 14.54 -2.84
N GLY A 346 -27.91 14.66 -4.03
CA GLY A 346 -29.17 15.34 -4.28
C GLY A 346 -29.12 16.86 -4.11
N VAL A 347 -27.95 17.50 -4.18
CA VAL A 347 -27.79 18.97 -4.05
C VAL A 347 -27.24 19.58 -5.32
N SER A 348 -27.45 20.88 -5.54
CA SER A 348 -26.78 21.60 -6.63
C SER A 348 -25.40 22.06 -6.15
N PRO A 349 -24.30 21.65 -6.82
CA PRO A 349 -22.95 22.09 -6.47
C PRO A 349 -22.84 23.62 -6.38
N THR A 350 -22.00 24.10 -5.46
CA THR A 350 -21.66 25.52 -5.37
C THR A 350 -20.63 25.87 -6.43
N ASN A 351 -20.89 26.93 -7.19
CA ASN A 351 -19.97 27.48 -8.18
C ASN A 351 -19.73 28.99 -7.95
N GLY A 352 -18.88 29.59 -8.79
CA GLY A 352 -18.68 31.04 -8.81
C GLY A 352 -17.89 31.58 -7.62
N LYS A 353 -16.98 30.78 -7.05
CA LYS A 353 -16.05 31.20 -5.98
C LYS A 353 -14.61 31.11 -6.44
N PHE A 354 -13.75 31.93 -5.83
CA PHE A 354 -12.31 31.85 -6.05
C PHE A 354 -11.69 30.64 -5.35
N THR A 355 -10.55 30.17 -5.85
CA THR A 355 -9.78 29.06 -5.25
C THR A 355 -9.51 29.27 -3.76
N ASN A 356 -9.18 30.50 -3.34
CA ASN A 356 -8.91 30.81 -1.94
C ASN A 356 -10.15 30.75 -1.03
N GLU A 357 -11.33 31.09 -1.55
CA GLU A 357 -12.60 30.90 -0.87
C GLU A 357 -12.92 29.42 -0.71
N PHE A 358 -12.81 28.63 -1.79
CA PHE A 358 -13.00 27.18 -1.72
C PHE A 358 -12.02 26.51 -0.75
N ARG A 359 -10.76 26.97 -0.71
CA ARG A 359 -9.75 26.50 0.24
C ARG A 359 -10.17 26.77 1.68
N THR A 360 -10.70 27.97 1.94
CA THR A 360 -11.19 28.37 3.26
C THR A 360 -12.39 27.52 3.68
N LEU A 361 -13.36 27.32 2.79
CA LEU A 361 -14.57 26.52 3.03
C LEU A 361 -14.27 25.03 3.20
N ALA A 362 -13.28 24.49 2.48
CA ALA A 362 -12.84 23.12 2.65
C ALA A 362 -12.19 22.91 4.04
N LYS A 363 -11.24 23.77 4.41
CA LYS A 363 -10.55 23.74 5.71
C LYS A 363 -11.49 23.93 6.90
N ALA A 364 -12.60 24.64 6.71
CA ALA A 364 -13.63 24.80 7.74
C ALA A 364 -14.30 23.47 8.18
N ASN A 365 -14.11 22.38 7.43
CA ASN A 365 -14.54 21.04 7.87
C ASN A 365 -13.71 20.48 9.02
N GLY A 366 -12.43 20.87 9.15
CA GLY A 366 -11.54 20.39 10.19
C GLY A 366 -10.11 20.21 9.70
N ALA A 367 -9.19 19.94 10.63
CA ALA A 367 -7.81 19.60 10.28
C ALA A 367 -7.77 18.37 9.37
N GLY A 368 -6.92 18.42 8.33
CA GLY A 368 -6.82 17.39 7.29
C GLY A 368 -7.74 17.60 6.08
N TYR A 369 -8.82 18.38 6.21
CA TYR A 369 -9.66 18.74 5.07
C TYR A 369 -9.06 19.86 4.23
N GLU A 370 -9.17 19.71 2.91
CA GLU A 370 -8.69 20.66 1.92
C GLU A 370 -9.44 20.50 0.59
N MET A 371 -9.08 21.30 -0.41
CA MET A 371 -9.56 21.09 -1.78
C MET A 371 -8.90 19.85 -2.39
N VAL A 372 -9.46 19.33 -3.47
CA VAL A 372 -8.73 18.35 -4.30
C VAL A 372 -7.47 18.99 -4.87
N THR A 373 -6.35 18.26 -4.82
CA THR A 373 -5.03 18.76 -5.21
C THR A 373 -4.58 18.21 -6.56
N TYR A 374 -3.62 18.86 -7.19
CA TYR A 374 -3.06 18.43 -8.47
C TYR A 374 -2.53 16.99 -8.43
N HIS A 375 -1.79 16.60 -7.39
CA HIS A 375 -1.25 15.25 -7.30
C HIS A 375 -2.35 14.18 -7.14
N GLN A 376 -3.50 14.53 -6.55
CA GLN A 376 -4.68 13.65 -6.53
C GLN A 376 -5.29 13.48 -7.92
N LEU A 377 -5.37 14.55 -8.72
CA LEU A 377 -5.75 14.43 -10.14
C LEU A 377 -4.74 13.57 -10.90
N LEU A 378 -3.44 13.80 -10.71
CA LEU A 378 -2.39 13.03 -11.38
C LEU A 378 -2.50 11.53 -11.06
N MET A 379 -2.78 11.18 -9.82
CA MET A 379 -3.08 9.80 -9.42
C MET A 379 -4.27 9.24 -10.22
N LEU A 380 -5.38 9.98 -10.33
CA LEU A 380 -6.55 9.55 -11.10
C LEU A 380 -6.22 9.38 -12.59
N GLN A 381 -5.40 10.27 -13.17
CA GLN A 381 -4.93 10.18 -14.56
C GLN A 381 -4.07 8.94 -14.80
N VAL A 382 -3.16 8.61 -13.87
CA VAL A 382 -2.35 7.38 -13.92
C VAL A 382 -3.24 6.14 -13.88
N LEU A 383 -4.19 6.09 -12.94
CA LEU A 383 -5.13 4.98 -12.82
C LEU A 383 -6.00 4.83 -14.07
N PHE A 384 -6.47 5.95 -14.63
CA PHE A 384 -7.28 5.95 -15.83
C PHE A 384 -6.53 5.35 -17.02
N LEU A 385 -5.33 5.84 -17.33
CA LEU A 385 -4.55 5.35 -18.48
C LEU A 385 -4.27 3.86 -18.39
N VAL A 386 -3.90 3.38 -17.21
CA VAL A 386 -3.60 1.96 -17.02
C VAL A 386 -4.86 1.11 -17.06
N MET A 387 -6.01 1.59 -16.57
CA MET A 387 -7.25 0.81 -16.62
C MET A 387 -7.84 0.72 -18.04
N PHE A 388 -7.86 1.84 -18.75
CA PHE A 388 -8.56 1.97 -20.04
C PHE A 388 -7.66 1.80 -21.25
N LYS A 389 -6.32 1.90 -21.10
CA LYS A 389 -5.36 1.87 -22.22
C LYS A 389 -5.78 2.80 -23.36
N ASN A 390 -6.31 3.96 -23.00
CA ASN A 390 -6.84 4.93 -23.96
C ASN A 390 -6.60 6.34 -23.42
N ARG A 391 -6.16 7.24 -24.29
CA ARG A 391 -6.02 8.66 -23.97
C ARG A 391 -7.31 9.46 -24.21
N ASP A 392 -8.25 8.94 -25.00
CA ASP A 392 -9.58 9.51 -25.19
C ASP A 392 -10.52 9.00 -24.09
N SER A 393 -10.71 9.85 -23.08
CA SER A 393 -11.50 9.51 -21.91
C SER A 393 -13.01 9.42 -22.19
N GLN A 394 -13.48 10.19 -23.15
CA GLN A 394 -14.90 10.23 -23.53
C GLN A 394 -15.32 8.98 -24.28
N THR A 395 -14.46 8.46 -25.16
CA THR A 395 -14.71 7.19 -25.86
C THR A 395 -14.56 6.00 -24.92
N ALA A 396 -13.62 6.03 -23.98
CA ALA A 396 -13.35 4.89 -23.10
C ALA A 396 -14.38 4.71 -21.97
N LEU A 397 -14.84 5.81 -21.36
CA LEU A 397 -15.79 5.77 -20.24
C LEU A 397 -17.10 6.50 -20.54
N GLY A 398 -17.06 7.73 -21.05
CA GLY A 398 -18.28 8.45 -21.43
C GLY A 398 -18.08 9.95 -21.61
N LYS A 399 -18.99 10.59 -22.34
CA LYS A 399 -18.88 12.00 -22.73
C LYS A 399 -18.95 12.99 -21.56
N GLY A 400 -19.66 12.62 -20.49
CA GLY A 400 -19.94 13.52 -19.38
C GLY A 400 -21.10 14.46 -19.67
N LEU A 401 -21.64 15.05 -18.60
CA LEU A 401 -22.84 15.87 -18.69
C LEU A 401 -22.50 17.25 -19.28
N TYR A 402 -23.08 17.57 -20.43
CA TYR A 402 -22.94 18.84 -21.13
C TYR A 402 -24.16 19.12 -22.02
N ASP A 403 -24.67 20.36 -22.00
CA ASP A 403 -25.78 20.81 -22.84
C ASP A 403 -25.33 21.87 -23.85
N GLU A 404 -25.19 21.47 -25.12
CA GLU A 404 -24.75 22.34 -26.22
C GLU A 404 -25.78 23.40 -26.64
N ASN A 405 -27.04 23.26 -26.21
CA ASN A 405 -28.15 24.10 -26.65
C ASN A 405 -28.55 25.17 -25.61
N LEU A 406 -27.83 25.24 -24.48
CA LEU A 406 -28.10 26.23 -23.43
C LEU A 406 -26.94 27.23 -23.29
N PRO A 407 -27.19 28.54 -23.36
CA PRO A 407 -26.14 29.56 -23.25
C PRO A 407 -25.52 29.73 -21.85
N SER A 408 -25.96 28.97 -20.83
CA SER A 408 -25.30 28.83 -19.52
C SER A 408 -26.20 28.04 -18.55
N ILE A 409 -25.63 27.09 -17.81
CA ILE A 409 -26.12 26.50 -16.54
C ILE A 409 -27.41 25.64 -16.63
N ARG A 410 -27.22 24.35 -16.93
CA ARG A 410 -27.87 23.30 -16.10
C ARG A 410 -26.81 22.72 -15.16
N VAL A 411 -26.73 23.26 -13.96
CA VAL A 411 -25.99 22.61 -12.88
C VAL A 411 -26.80 21.38 -12.47
N GLY A 412 -26.32 20.21 -12.89
CA GLY A 412 -26.90 18.94 -12.52
C GLY A 412 -26.77 18.70 -11.02
N ARG A 413 -27.85 18.26 -10.36
CA ARG A 413 -27.79 17.87 -8.95
C ARG A 413 -26.90 16.64 -8.78
N THR A 414 -26.11 16.60 -7.72
CA THR A 414 -25.25 15.47 -7.38
C THR A 414 -26.07 14.22 -7.04
N GLY A 415 -25.41 13.06 -7.07
CA GLY A 415 -25.96 11.76 -6.71
C GLY A 415 -26.89 11.12 -7.75
N ALA A 416 -26.87 11.64 -8.98
CA ALA A 416 -27.65 11.05 -10.07
C ALA A 416 -27.16 9.63 -10.44
N LEU A 417 -25.92 9.29 -10.09
CA LEU A 417 -25.30 8.00 -10.34
C LEU A 417 -25.19 7.12 -9.08
N ASP A 418 -25.87 7.44 -7.97
CA ASP A 418 -25.76 6.71 -6.69
C ASP A 418 -25.93 5.19 -6.84
N LYS A 419 -26.82 4.78 -7.75
CA LYS A 419 -27.18 3.37 -8.01
C LYS A 419 -26.51 2.80 -9.26
N LYS A 420 -25.42 3.40 -9.72
CA LYS A 420 -24.73 3.05 -10.98
C LYS A 420 -23.34 2.46 -10.76
N GLY A 421 -23.04 1.97 -9.55
CA GLY A 421 -21.74 1.39 -9.27
C GLY A 421 -20.63 2.44 -9.09
N MET A 422 -19.38 1.95 -9.04
CA MET A 422 -18.17 2.76 -9.00
C MET A 422 -17.74 3.32 -10.36
N PHE A 423 -18.28 2.77 -11.45
CA PHE A 423 -17.92 3.14 -12.83
C PHE A 423 -19.18 3.23 -13.68
N TRP A 424 -19.38 4.38 -14.32
CA TRP A 424 -20.49 4.60 -15.23
C TRP A 424 -20.10 5.65 -16.27
N GLY A 425 -20.65 5.51 -17.46
CA GLY A 425 -20.65 6.57 -18.44
C GLY A 425 -21.46 6.18 -19.67
N ASP A 426 -21.70 7.18 -20.51
CA ASP A 426 -22.39 7.03 -21.78
C ASP A 426 -21.54 7.66 -22.89
N THR A 427 -21.18 6.86 -23.88
CA THR A 427 -20.35 7.30 -25.00
C THR A 427 -21.18 7.80 -26.18
N MET A 428 -22.51 7.72 -26.13
CA MET A 428 -23.40 8.13 -27.21
C MET A 428 -23.93 9.55 -27.03
N THR A 429 -24.29 9.95 -25.82
CA THR A 429 -24.89 11.27 -25.53
C THR A 429 -24.14 12.04 -24.46
N THR A 430 -24.21 13.37 -24.54
CA THR A 430 -23.70 14.32 -23.54
C THR A 430 -24.74 14.62 -22.44
N MET A 431 -25.92 14.01 -22.49
CA MET A 431 -26.99 14.22 -21.50
C MET A 431 -26.89 13.31 -20.26
N ASP A 432 -25.88 12.44 -20.21
CA ASP A 432 -25.63 11.53 -19.08
C ASP A 432 -24.28 11.87 -18.43
N ARG A 433 -24.06 11.33 -17.23
CA ARG A 433 -22.89 11.65 -16.39
C ARG A 433 -21.83 10.57 -16.47
N VAL A 434 -20.64 10.90 -15.96
CA VAL A 434 -19.55 9.96 -15.77
C VAL A 434 -19.29 9.72 -14.29
N LYS A 435 -18.95 8.49 -13.93
CA LYS A 435 -18.40 8.12 -12.63
C LYS A 435 -17.13 7.29 -12.85
N PHE A 436 -16.02 7.73 -12.26
CA PHE A 436 -14.75 7.00 -12.29
C PHE A 436 -14.28 6.77 -10.86
N CYS A 437 -14.01 5.50 -10.50
CA CYS A 437 -13.63 5.12 -9.13
C CYS A 437 -14.59 5.68 -8.06
N GLY A 438 -15.90 5.74 -8.34
CA GLY A 438 -16.90 6.27 -7.42
C GLY A 438 -17.07 7.79 -7.43
N ILE A 439 -16.17 8.53 -8.10
CA ILE A 439 -16.26 9.98 -8.24
C ILE A 439 -17.20 10.32 -9.40
N GLU A 440 -18.38 10.84 -9.08
CA GLU A 440 -19.39 11.32 -10.03
C GLU A 440 -19.00 12.69 -10.57
N ASP A 441 -19.26 12.93 -11.87
CA ASP A 441 -18.94 14.16 -12.60
C ASP A 441 -17.45 14.53 -12.51
N LEU A 442 -16.59 13.51 -12.61
CA LEU A 442 -15.14 13.74 -12.63
C LEU A 442 -14.75 14.66 -13.80
N TRP A 443 -15.46 14.53 -14.92
CA TRP A 443 -15.59 15.55 -15.95
C TRP A 443 -17.06 15.74 -16.31
N GLY A 444 -17.39 16.89 -16.91
CA GLY A 444 -18.76 17.33 -17.13
C GLY A 444 -19.41 17.96 -15.89
N ASN A 445 -20.65 18.40 -16.07
CA ASN A 445 -21.45 19.20 -15.12
C ASN A 445 -20.83 20.59 -14.82
N LEU A 446 -19.69 20.63 -14.14
CA LEU A 446 -18.96 21.87 -13.82
C LEU A 446 -17.45 21.59 -13.78
N ASP A 447 -16.66 22.57 -14.20
CA ASP A 447 -15.20 22.52 -14.09
C ASP A 447 -14.76 22.60 -12.62
N CYS A 448 -13.80 21.76 -12.20
CA CYS A 448 -13.45 21.62 -10.78
C CYS A 448 -12.11 22.27 -10.48
N SER A 449 -12.10 23.22 -9.53
CA SER A 449 -10.89 23.92 -9.10
C SER A 449 -9.92 22.98 -8.37
N LEU A 450 -8.63 23.13 -8.68
CA LEU A 450 -7.51 22.40 -8.09
C LEU A 450 -6.63 23.33 -7.28
N ASP A 451 -5.99 22.76 -6.27
CA ASP A 451 -4.89 23.40 -5.56
C ASP A 451 -3.54 22.75 -5.89
N GLY A 452 -2.45 23.48 -5.64
CA GLY A 452 -1.10 22.90 -5.68
C GLY A 452 -0.43 22.80 -7.06
N ILE A 453 -0.90 23.53 -8.08
CA ILE A 453 -0.20 23.66 -9.36
C ILE A 453 -0.34 25.07 -9.98
N SER A 454 0.72 25.55 -10.65
CA SER A 454 0.73 26.71 -11.54
C SER A 454 1.83 26.57 -12.60
N VAL A 455 1.96 27.56 -13.49
CA VAL A 455 3.03 27.68 -14.48
C VAL A 455 3.63 29.08 -14.45
N LYS A 456 4.95 29.14 -14.25
CA LYS A 456 5.73 30.38 -14.19
C LYS A 456 5.87 31.06 -15.54
N ARG A 457 6.31 32.33 -15.51
CA ARG A 457 6.58 33.14 -16.71
C ARG A 457 7.58 32.50 -17.68
N ASP A 458 8.50 31.70 -17.17
CA ASP A 458 9.54 31.02 -17.95
C ASP A 458 9.09 29.65 -18.49
N GLY A 459 7.83 29.26 -18.28
CA GLY A 459 7.29 27.96 -18.67
C GLY A 459 7.51 26.86 -17.65
N SER A 460 8.26 27.11 -16.57
CA SER A 460 8.45 26.13 -15.50
C SER A 460 7.13 25.81 -14.81
N ILE A 461 6.88 24.53 -14.58
CA ILE A 461 5.71 24.06 -13.85
C ILE A 461 6.05 24.13 -12.37
N VAL A 462 5.14 24.67 -11.56
CA VAL A 462 5.27 24.63 -10.10
C VAL A 462 4.20 23.77 -9.49
N VAL A 463 4.60 22.87 -8.59
CA VAL A 463 3.67 22.00 -7.86
C VAL A 463 4.01 21.99 -6.38
N ALA A 464 3.02 21.70 -5.56
CA ALA A 464 3.24 21.48 -4.13
C ALA A 464 2.47 20.27 -3.63
N ASN A 465 2.95 19.72 -2.53
CA ASN A 465 2.23 18.74 -1.72
C ASN A 465 1.80 19.30 -0.36
N THR A 466 2.11 20.55 -0.02
CA THR A 466 1.70 21.20 1.23
C THR A 466 1.82 22.72 1.10
N GLY A 467 1.36 23.46 2.10
CA GLY A 467 1.53 24.92 2.16
C GLY A 467 0.78 25.67 1.05
N PHE A 468 -0.34 25.11 0.58
CA PHE A 468 -1.05 25.63 -0.57
C PHE A 468 -1.45 27.11 -0.42
N ASN A 469 -1.10 27.93 -1.41
CA ASN A 469 -1.29 29.38 -1.38
C ASN A 469 -1.44 29.98 -2.79
N ASP A 470 -1.96 31.20 -2.86
CA ASP A 470 -2.31 31.88 -4.13
C ASP A 470 -1.10 32.46 -4.87
N ASN A 471 0.05 32.58 -4.20
CA ASN A 471 1.29 33.12 -4.76
C ASN A 471 2.30 32.02 -5.13
N TYR A 472 1.92 30.75 -5.01
CA TYR A 472 2.75 29.56 -5.26
C TYR A 472 4.12 29.58 -4.55
N THR A 473 4.19 30.28 -3.41
CA THR A 473 5.42 30.44 -2.65
C THR A 473 5.75 29.12 -1.96
N GLY A 474 7.01 28.69 -2.05
CA GLY A 474 7.47 27.42 -1.47
C GLY A 474 7.09 26.18 -2.29
N TYR A 475 6.54 26.34 -3.49
CA TYR A 475 6.25 25.24 -4.40
C TYR A 475 7.53 24.77 -5.09
N ASP A 476 7.62 23.47 -5.36
CA ASP A 476 8.72 22.87 -6.11
C ASP A 476 8.65 23.30 -7.57
N ILE A 477 9.80 23.58 -8.17
CA ILE A 477 9.92 24.11 -9.53
C ILE A 477 10.47 23.02 -10.44
N TYR A 478 9.73 22.73 -11.50
CA TYR A 478 10.10 21.78 -12.55
C TYR A 478 10.29 22.55 -13.87
N PRO A 479 11.54 22.79 -14.29
CA PRO A 479 11.82 23.42 -15.57
C PRO A 479 11.16 22.63 -16.70
N SER A 480 10.50 23.33 -17.62
CA SER A 480 9.82 22.71 -18.76
C SER A 480 10.13 23.48 -20.03
N ASN A 481 10.61 22.77 -21.05
CA ASN A 481 10.72 23.28 -22.41
C ASN A 481 9.45 23.01 -23.23
N PHE A 482 8.44 22.35 -22.63
CA PHE A 482 7.20 22.02 -23.30
C PHE A 482 6.26 23.23 -23.42
N ILE A 483 6.33 24.18 -22.48
CA ILE A 483 5.40 25.32 -22.42
C ILE A 483 6.15 26.59 -22.83
N ALA A 484 6.04 26.98 -24.10
CA ALA A 484 6.85 28.06 -24.67
C ALA A 484 6.10 29.38 -24.91
N ASN A 485 4.77 29.38 -25.05
CA ASN A 485 3.99 30.58 -25.39
C ASN A 485 3.19 31.14 -24.22
N ALA A 486 2.93 32.45 -24.24
CA ALA A 486 2.23 33.20 -23.20
C ALA A 486 0.81 32.68 -22.87
N ARG A 487 0.06 32.23 -23.88
CA ARG A 487 -1.21 31.50 -23.72
C ARG A 487 -1.26 30.36 -24.73
N ASN A 488 -1.39 29.14 -24.24
CA ASN A 488 -1.58 27.94 -25.06
C ASN A 488 -2.99 27.42 -24.78
N HIS A 489 -3.84 27.36 -25.80
CA HIS A 489 -5.18 26.76 -25.71
C HIS A 489 -5.40 25.84 -26.92
N GLY A 490 -5.89 24.63 -26.69
CA GLY A 490 -6.18 23.66 -27.75
C GLY A 490 -6.13 22.20 -27.28
N TYR A 491 -6.38 21.29 -28.22
CA TYR A 491 -6.40 19.85 -27.97
C TYR A 491 -4.99 19.32 -27.72
N VAL A 492 -4.81 18.54 -26.66
CA VAL A 492 -3.50 18.04 -26.23
C VAL A 492 -2.94 17.02 -27.22
N SER A 493 -1.78 17.31 -27.81
CA SER A 493 -1.04 16.36 -28.63
C SER A 493 0.13 15.71 -27.88
N ASP A 494 0.71 16.41 -26.90
CA ASP A 494 1.90 15.95 -26.17
C ASP A 494 1.97 16.58 -24.77
N VAL A 495 2.56 15.84 -23.82
CA VAL A 495 2.62 16.18 -22.40
C VAL A 495 4.05 16.17 -21.87
N THR A 496 4.29 16.75 -20.69
CA THR A 496 5.63 16.74 -20.09
C THR A 496 6.14 15.30 -19.85
N GLY A 497 5.33 14.45 -19.21
CA GLY A 497 5.60 13.02 -19.08
C GLY A 497 6.66 12.66 -18.04
N THR A 498 6.64 13.29 -16.87
CA THR A 498 7.54 13.01 -15.74
C THR A 498 6.75 12.70 -14.46
N THR A 499 7.37 12.05 -13.48
CA THR A 499 6.68 11.54 -12.28
C THR A 499 5.96 12.64 -11.48
N GLU A 500 6.52 13.83 -11.40
CA GLU A 500 6.03 14.91 -10.54
C GLU A 500 4.98 15.80 -11.21
N VAL A 501 5.11 16.06 -12.51
CA VAL A 501 4.22 16.97 -13.26
C VAL A 501 3.44 16.28 -14.38
N GLY A 502 3.60 14.98 -14.54
CA GLY A 502 2.72 14.09 -15.29
C GLY A 502 2.26 14.60 -16.65
N PHE A 503 0.95 14.83 -16.75
CA PHE A 503 0.25 15.10 -18.01
C PHE A 503 0.06 16.59 -18.31
N VAL A 504 0.80 17.50 -17.67
CA VAL A 504 0.75 18.92 -18.04
C VAL A 504 1.18 19.08 -19.50
N ALA A 505 0.27 19.63 -20.31
CA ALA A 505 0.42 19.76 -21.74
C ALA A 505 1.24 20.98 -22.14
N GLY A 506 2.08 20.81 -23.16
CA GLY A 506 2.83 21.92 -23.78
C GLY A 506 2.67 22.02 -25.29
N LYS A 507 2.23 20.95 -25.96
CA LYS A 507 1.89 20.97 -27.39
C LYS A 507 0.41 20.67 -27.58
N LEU A 508 -0.29 21.56 -28.30
CA LEU A 508 -1.74 21.56 -28.44
C LEU A 508 -2.17 21.43 -29.90
N ASN A 509 -1.70 20.39 -30.59
CA ASN A 509 -1.99 20.11 -32.00
C ASN A 509 -2.90 18.89 -32.21
N GLY A 510 -3.64 18.48 -31.17
CA GLY A 510 -4.56 17.33 -31.23
C GLY A 510 -5.91 17.68 -31.86
N SER A 511 -6.88 16.79 -31.65
CA SER A 511 -8.29 16.97 -32.01
C SER A 511 -9.17 16.16 -31.07
N GLN A 512 -10.50 16.26 -31.21
CA GLN A 512 -11.50 15.44 -30.50
C GLN A 512 -11.32 13.92 -30.66
N THR A 513 -10.51 13.47 -31.62
CA THR A 513 -10.32 12.05 -31.94
C THR A 513 -8.85 11.65 -32.05
N THR A 514 -7.93 12.56 -31.72
CA THR A 514 -6.49 12.30 -31.81
C THR A 514 -5.78 12.65 -30.50
N HIS A 515 -4.68 11.93 -30.26
CA HIS A 515 -3.84 12.04 -29.08
C HIS A 515 -4.64 11.86 -27.79
N TYR A 516 -4.85 12.93 -27.02
CA TYR A 516 -5.57 12.89 -25.74
C TYR A 516 -7.04 13.29 -25.84
N ALA A 517 -7.54 13.72 -27.00
CA ALA A 517 -8.93 14.13 -27.23
C ALA A 517 -9.50 15.26 -26.34
N ASP A 518 -8.74 15.71 -25.35
CA ASP A 518 -9.14 16.74 -24.38
C ASP A 518 -8.41 18.07 -24.66
N VAL A 519 -9.03 19.19 -24.29
CA VAL A 519 -8.43 20.52 -24.41
C VAL A 519 -7.74 20.93 -23.11
N CYS A 520 -6.57 21.55 -23.23
CA CYS A 520 -5.90 22.25 -22.14
C CYS A 520 -5.77 23.74 -22.45
N SER A 521 -5.73 24.55 -21.40
CA SER A 521 -5.44 25.98 -21.45
C SER A 521 -4.33 26.27 -20.43
N VAL A 522 -3.16 26.72 -20.86
CA VAL A 522 -2.05 27.06 -19.97
C VAL A 522 -1.59 28.46 -20.29
N SER A 523 -1.65 29.35 -19.29
CA SER A 523 -1.17 30.72 -19.39
C SER A 523 0.09 30.89 -18.54
N LEU A 524 1.15 31.44 -19.13
CA LEU A 524 2.34 31.84 -18.37
C LEU A 524 1.96 33.01 -17.43
N GLU A 525 2.60 33.09 -16.26
CA GLU A 525 2.30 33.98 -15.12
C GLU A 525 2.29 35.52 -15.35
N ASN A 526 2.01 36.03 -16.56
CA ASN A 526 1.95 37.46 -16.88
C ASN A 526 0.54 37.93 -17.22
N ASN A 527 -0.27 38.33 -16.22
CA ASN A 527 -1.27 39.44 -16.31
C ASN A 527 -2.50 39.27 -15.41
N VAL A 528 -2.56 38.31 -14.49
CA VAL A 528 -3.73 38.20 -13.61
C VAL A 528 -3.31 37.78 -12.21
N SER A 529 -3.60 38.64 -11.24
CA SER A 529 -3.86 38.21 -9.86
C SER A 529 -4.91 37.09 -9.89
N ASN A 530 -4.71 36.00 -9.13
CA ASN A 530 -5.60 34.84 -9.05
C ASN A 530 -5.50 33.86 -10.24
N ILE A 531 -4.30 33.35 -10.53
CA ILE A 531 -4.18 32.12 -11.32
C ILE A 531 -4.77 30.97 -10.49
N GLY A 532 -5.56 30.12 -11.13
CA GLY A 532 -6.19 28.96 -10.49
C GLY A 532 -6.18 27.81 -11.48
N ALA A 533 -5.87 26.62 -11.00
CA ALA A 533 -5.96 25.43 -11.82
C ALA A 533 -7.37 24.83 -11.75
N SER A 534 -7.84 24.22 -12.83
CA SER A 534 -9.08 23.45 -12.85
C SER A 534 -9.03 22.28 -13.84
N PHE A 535 -9.91 21.30 -13.64
CA PHE A 535 -9.99 20.09 -14.46
C PHE A 535 -11.41 19.58 -14.66
N GLY A 536 -11.53 18.66 -15.62
CA GLY A 536 -12.78 18.01 -15.99
C GLY A 536 -13.45 18.75 -17.14
N GLY A 537 -13.72 20.04 -16.98
CA GLY A 537 -14.37 20.90 -17.97
C GLY A 537 -15.88 20.74 -18.11
N GLU A 538 -16.47 21.72 -18.78
CA GLU A 538 -17.92 21.84 -19.01
C GLU A 538 -18.29 22.10 -20.49
N ASP A 539 -17.34 21.94 -21.43
CA ASP A 539 -17.48 22.36 -22.85
C ASP A 539 -17.51 21.17 -23.84
N GLY A 540 -18.46 20.26 -23.67
CA GLY A 540 -18.76 19.12 -24.55
C GLY A 540 -17.58 18.29 -25.02
N SER A 541 -17.23 18.40 -26.30
CA SER A 541 -16.17 17.59 -26.92
C SER A 541 -14.74 17.93 -26.45
N SER A 542 -14.58 18.89 -25.55
CA SER A 542 -13.27 19.38 -25.08
C SER A 542 -12.96 19.05 -23.62
N MET A 543 -13.89 18.37 -22.93
CA MET A 543 -13.74 17.90 -21.55
C MET A 543 -13.18 16.47 -21.48
N GLY A 544 -12.68 16.07 -20.32
CA GLY A 544 -12.16 14.72 -20.10
C GLY A 544 -11.10 14.63 -19.00
N MET A 545 -10.54 13.44 -18.83
CA MET A 545 -9.54 13.11 -17.81
C MET A 545 -8.24 13.94 -17.93
N PHE A 546 -7.84 14.30 -19.14
CA PHE A 546 -6.60 15.03 -19.41
C PHE A 546 -6.81 16.52 -19.65
N ARG A 547 -8.04 17.02 -19.53
CA ARG A 547 -8.29 18.46 -19.49
C ARG A 547 -7.69 19.07 -18.23
N LEU A 548 -6.80 20.03 -18.44
CA LEU A 548 -6.22 20.87 -17.40
C LEU A 548 -6.20 22.32 -17.88
N THR A 549 -6.78 23.19 -17.06
CA THR A 549 -6.72 24.62 -17.23
C THR A 549 -5.85 25.21 -16.13
N VAL A 550 -4.77 25.89 -16.50
CA VAL A 550 -3.94 26.72 -15.62
C VAL A 550 -3.97 28.12 -16.21
N ASP A 551 -5.10 28.80 -16.08
CA ASP A 551 -5.28 30.18 -16.52
C ASP A 551 -6.00 31.02 -15.46
N GLY A 552 -5.61 32.28 -15.35
CA GLY A 552 -6.11 33.19 -14.33
C GLY A 552 -7.49 33.72 -14.69
N GLY A 553 -8.47 33.35 -13.87
CA GLY A 553 -9.82 33.89 -13.90
C GLY A 553 -10.77 33.07 -13.04
N ALA A 554 -11.53 33.74 -12.16
CA ALA A 554 -12.79 33.20 -11.70
C ALA A 554 -13.69 33.05 -12.92
N SER A 555 -13.93 31.81 -13.33
CA SER A 555 -15.09 31.52 -14.16
C SER A 555 -16.29 31.37 -13.22
N LEU A 556 -17.41 31.99 -13.59
CA LEU A 556 -18.69 31.89 -12.88
C LEU A 556 -19.21 30.44 -12.78
N TYR A 557 -18.53 29.50 -13.40
CA TYR A 557 -18.94 28.12 -13.56
C TYR A 557 -17.99 27.10 -12.91
N LYS A 558 -16.90 27.55 -12.26
CA LYS A 558 -16.02 26.62 -11.53
C LYS A 558 -16.61 26.24 -10.18
N THR A 559 -16.60 24.95 -9.87
CA THR A 559 -16.87 24.38 -8.54
C THR A 559 -15.57 23.92 -7.87
N SER A 560 -15.66 23.23 -6.74
CA SER A 560 -14.55 22.57 -6.07
C SER A 560 -14.99 21.22 -5.53
N ARG A 561 -14.03 20.32 -5.33
CA ARG A 561 -14.18 19.12 -4.51
C ARG A 561 -13.42 19.27 -3.21
N ILE A 562 -13.80 18.49 -2.22
CA ILE A 562 -13.03 18.38 -0.97
C ILE A 562 -12.24 17.08 -0.98
N SER A 563 -11.10 17.09 -0.31
CA SER A 563 -10.33 15.90 0.00
C SER A 563 -9.90 15.90 1.46
N TYR A 564 -9.49 14.73 1.94
CA TYR A 564 -8.85 14.54 3.23
C TYR A 564 -7.60 13.68 3.04
N TYR A 565 -6.51 14.06 3.71
CA TYR A 565 -5.22 13.38 3.62
C TYR A 565 -4.83 12.62 4.89
#